data_AF-A0A6B2LJ03-F1
#
_entry.id   AF-A0A6B2LJ03-F1
#
_cell.length_a   1.000
_cell.length_b   1.000
_cell.length_c   1.000
_cell.angle_alpha   90.00
_cell.angle_beta   90.00
_cell.angle_gamma   90.00
#
_symmetry.space_group_name_H-M   'P 1'
#
loop_
_entity.id
_entity.type
_entity.pdbx_description
1 polymer ?
#
loop_
_entity_poly.entity_id
_entity_poly.type
_entity_poly.pdbx_seq_one_letter_code
_entity_poly.pdbx_strand_id
1 'polypeptide(L)'
;MNLGDTLSVTFINNLLAPTSVHFHGIFQTNSVEMDGSGIISQCEIKPGASFTYTFTPSQTGTYWYHSHSSTQYVDGLRGSLVIFNPANTFNYQFQSLVEVYDWYHSPSSALLPGYLASLTGNEPVPESILLNGVGQFGCISCPYSKIEVPQNSVIRLRVVNQAAMAIISFSIDGFQLTVI
;
A
#
# COMPACT_ATOMS: atom_id res chain seq x y z
N MET A 1 7.17 -11.39 6.41
CA MET A 1 6.93 -12.60 7.23
C MET A 1 6.84 -13.81 6.30
N ASN A 2 6.94 -15.03 6.82
CA ASN A 2 6.74 -16.27 6.07
C ASN A 2 5.32 -16.80 6.25
N LEU A 3 4.90 -17.69 5.36
CA LEU A 3 3.68 -18.48 5.54
C LEU A 3 3.72 -19.24 6.87
N GLY A 4 2.64 -19.19 7.63
CA GLY A 4 2.52 -19.85 8.93
C GLY A 4 3.00 -18.99 10.11
N ASP A 5 3.69 -17.88 9.86
CA ASP A 5 3.99 -16.91 10.91
C ASP A 5 2.70 -16.21 11.38
N THR A 6 2.61 -15.95 12.69
CA THR A 6 1.57 -15.07 13.25
C THR A 6 2.08 -13.63 13.25
N LEU A 7 1.36 -12.73 12.57
CA LEU A 7 1.57 -11.30 12.72
C LEU A 7 0.97 -10.87 14.05
N SER A 8 1.71 -10.12 14.85
CA SER A 8 1.18 -9.36 15.99
C SER A 8 1.79 -7.97 15.97
N VAL A 9 0.98 -6.95 15.72
CA VAL A 9 1.44 -5.57 15.53
C VAL A 9 0.51 -4.59 16.24
N THR A 10 1.10 -3.74 17.08
CA THR A 10 0.37 -2.69 17.80
C THR A 10 0.48 -1.38 17.03
N PHE A 11 -0.67 -0.87 16.57
CA PHE A 11 -0.77 0.48 16.02
C PHE A 11 -1.19 1.45 17.11
N ILE A 12 -0.43 2.54 17.26
CA ILE A 12 -0.71 3.63 18.19
C ILE A 12 -1.21 4.81 17.35
N ASN A 13 -2.44 5.26 17.58
CA ASN A 13 -3.01 6.38 16.87
C ASN A 13 -2.52 7.71 17.46
N ASN A 14 -1.50 8.30 16.84
CA ASN A 14 -0.99 9.64 17.18
C ASN A 14 -1.64 10.76 16.32
N LEU A 15 -2.66 10.46 15.52
CA LEU A 15 -3.41 11.44 14.76
C LEU A 15 -4.42 12.16 15.68
N LEU A 16 -4.91 13.32 15.23
CA LEU A 16 -6.01 14.04 15.87
C LEU A 16 -7.40 13.48 15.49
N ALA A 17 -7.43 12.46 14.62
CA ALA A 17 -8.64 11.82 14.12
C ALA A 17 -8.64 10.31 14.41
N PRO A 18 -9.81 9.66 14.52
CA PRO A 18 -9.89 8.20 14.56
C PRO A 18 -9.29 7.55 13.31
N THR A 19 -8.76 6.33 13.43
CA THR A 19 -8.19 5.57 12.31
C THR A 19 -8.43 4.07 12.50
N SER A 20 -8.36 3.31 11.42
CA SER A 20 -8.20 1.85 11.44
C SER A 20 -7.12 1.45 10.44
N VAL A 21 -6.60 0.23 10.49
CA VAL A 21 -5.64 -0.28 9.51
C VAL A 21 -6.11 -1.61 8.95
N HIS A 22 -6.43 -1.63 7.66
CA HIS A 22 -6.84 -2.83 6.94
C HIS A 22 -5.66 -3.52 6.26
N PHE A 23 -5.69 -4.85 6.24
CA PHE A 23 -4.66 -5.69 5.59
C PHE A 23 -5.20 -6.21 4.26
N HIS A 24 -5.01 -5.40 3.22
CA HIS A 24 -5.59 -5.62 1.90
C HIS A 24 -5.24 -6.98 1.30
N GLY A 25 -6.28 -7.74 0.99
CA GLY A 25 -6.21 -9.05 0.37
C GLY A 25 -6.01 -10.20 1.35
N ILE A 26 -5.77 -9.95 2.64
CA ILE A 26 -5.68 -11.02 3.66
C ILE A 26 -7.08 -11.53 3.98
N PHE A 27 -7.30 -12.84 3.92
CA PHE A 27 -8.63 -13.44 4.09
C PHE A 27 -9.22 -13.33 5.50
N GLN A 28 -8.41 -13.07 6.51
CA GLN A 28 -8.81 -12.97 7.93
C GLN A 28 -9.69 -14.15 8.39
N THR A 29 -9.38 -15.35 7.91
CA THR A 29 -10.12 -16.56 8.26
C THR A 29 -10.02 -16.78 9.78
N ASN A 30 -11.17 -16.85 10.45
CA ASN A 30 -11.28 -16.95 11.92
C ASN A 30 -10.66 -15.76 12.69
N SER A 31 -10.48 -14.60 12.05
CA SER A 31 -9.88 -13.39 12.63
C SER A 31 -10.50 -12.12 12.05
N VAL A 32 -11.82 -12.15 11.78
CA VAL A 32 -12.54 -11.06 11.11
C VAL A 32 -12.44 -9.73 11.86
N GLU A 33 -12.36 -9.76 13.18
CA GLU A 33 -12.15 -8.59 14.03
C GLU A 33 -10.78 -7.91 13.81
N MET A 34 -9.84 -8.60 13.16
CA MET A 34 -8.51 -8.10 12.79
C MET A 34 -8.46 -7.55 11.36
N ASP A 35 -9.59 -7.55 10.64
CA ASP A 35 -9.66 -7.07 9.26
C ASP A 35 -9.33 -5.58 9.12
N GLY A 36 -9.62 -4.76 10.12
CA GLY A 36 -9.28 -3.35 10.09
C GLY A 36 -10.20 -2.45 9.28
N SER A 37 -11.33 -2.96 8.81
CA SER A 37 -12.39 -2.15 8.23
C SER A 37 -13.12 -1.38 9.34
N GLY A 38 -12.79 -0.08 9.46
CA GLY A 38 -13.38 0.81 10.45
C GLY A 38 -14.91 0.79 10.32
N ILE A 39 -15.60 0.82 11.47
CA ILE A 39 -17.06 0.74 11.62
C ILE A 39 -17.76 -0.51 11.07
N ILE A 40 -17.01 -1.46 10.51
CA ILE A 40 -17.53 -2.76 10.02
C ILE A 40 -17.00 -3.89 10.88
N SER A 41 -15.69 -4.14 10.85
CA SER A 41 -15.07 -5.23 11.60
C SER A 41 -14.65 -4.81 13.01
N GLN A 42 -14.41 -3.51 13.21
CA GLN A 42 -14.02 -2.94 14.50
C GLN A 42 -14.45 -1.48 14.62
N CYS A 43 -14.51 -0.98 15.86
CA CYS A 43 -14.48 0.46 16.11
C CYS A 43 -13.11 1.03 15.68
N GLU A 44 -13.13 2.27 15.18
CA GLU A 44 -11.89 3.00 14.89
C GLU A 44 -11.09 3.27 16.18
N ILE A 45 -9.77 3.20 16.05
CA ILE A 45 -8.80 3.51 17.10
C ILE A 45 -8.86 5.01 17.36
N LYS A 46 -9.27 5.41 18.56
CA LYS A 46 -9.37 6.83 18.95
C LYS A 46 -7.98 7.49 19.02
N PRO A 47 -7.89 8.83 18.85
CA PRO A 47 -6.67 9.58 19.13
C PRO A 47 -6.07 9.22 20.49
N GLY A 48 -4.76 8.95 20.52
CA GLY A 48 -4.00 8.54 21.71
C GLY A 48 -4.21 7.08 22.15
N ALA A 49 -5.12 6.32 21.52
CA ALA A 49 -5.33 4.91 21.80
C ALA A 49 -4.49 4.01 20.90
N SER A 50 -4.44 2.71 21.22
CA SER A 50 -3.76 1.70 20.42
C SER A 50 -4.64 0.47 20.19
N PHE A 51 -4.36 -0.26 19.13
CA PHE A 51 -4.96 -1.56 18.85
C PHE A 51 -3.89 -2.53 18.36
N THR A 52 -3.96 -3.76 18.84
CA THR A 52 -3.04 -4.84 18.44
C THR A 52 -3.74 -5.78 17.48
N TYR A 53 -3.33 -5.75 16.22
CA TYR A 53 -3.78 -6.72 15.22
C TYR A 53 -2.98 -8.00 15.37
N THR A 54 -3.66 -9.15 15.53
CA THR A 54 -3.01 -10.45 15.65
C THR A 54 -3.71 -11.51 14.81
N PHE A 55 -3.04 -12.02 13.77
CA PHE A 55 -3.60 -13.05 12.88
C PHE A 55 -2.50 -13.85 12.18
N THR A 56 -2.86 -15.03 11.67
CA THR A 56 -1.97 -15.93 10.92
C THR A 56 -2.49 -16.08 9.49
N PRO A 57 -1.88 -15.44 8.49
CA PRO A 57 -2.29 -15.59 7.10
C PRO A 57 -2.13 -17.02 6.60
N SER A 58 -3.11 -17.52 5.86
CA SER A 58 -3.08 -18.84 5.19
C SER A 58 -2.61 -18.77 3.73
N GLN A 59 -2.12 -17.61 3.30
CA GLN A 59 -1.82 -17.27 1.91
C GLN A 59 -0.43 -16.65 1.77
N THR A 60 0.14 -16.70 0.57
CA THR A 60 1.46 -16.12 0.25
C THR A 60 1.36 -15.19 -0.94
N GLY A 61 2.21 -14.16 -0.98
CA GLY A 61 2.14 -13.18 -2.05
C GLY A 61 2.65 -11.82 -1.64
N THR A 62 2.32 -10.84 -2.49
CA THR A 62 2.54 -9.43 -2.24
C THR A 62 1.19 -8.79 -1.93
N TYR A 63 1.06 -8.22 -0.75
CA TYR A 63 -0.11 -7.53 -0.23
C TYR A 63 0.31 -6.14 0.26
N TRP A 64 -0.60 -5.43 0.89
CA TRP A 64 -0.35 -4.14 1.51
C TRP A 64 -1.33 -3.92 2.65
N TYR A 65 -1.04 -2.97 3.51
CA TYR A 65 -1.95 -2.47 4.53
C TYR A 65 -2.13 -0.97 4.33
N HIS A 66 -3.29 -0.47 4.73
CA HIS A 66 -3.61 0.94 4.60
C HIS A 66 -4.68 1.37 5.59
N SER A 67 -4.80 2.68 5.84
CA SER A 67 -5.93 3.17 6.61
C SER A 67 -7.22 2.82 5.89
N HIS A 68 -8.19 2.30 6.63
CA HIS A 68 -9.54 2.07 6.12
C HIS A 68 -10.55 3.03 6.77
N SER A 69 -10.05 4.16 7.28
CA SER A 69 -10.82 5.26 7.83
C SER A 69 -10.82 6.44 6.85
N SER A 70 -12.00 6.77 6.31
CA SER A 70 -12.17 7.88 5.37
C SER A 70 -11.15 7.81 4.21
N THR A 71 -10.51 8.92 3.85
CA THR A 71 -9.51 9.01 2.77
C THR A 71 -8.06 8.98 3.26
N GLN A 72 -7.81 8.61 4.53
CA GLN A 72 -6.50 8.77 5.18
C GLN A 72 -5.35 8.02 4.48
N TYR A 73 -5.61 6.91 3.79
CA TYR A 73 -4.53 6.20 3.09
C TYR A 73 -3.97 7.00 1.91
N VAL A 74 -4.77 7.91 1.33
CA VAL A 74 -4.36 8.79 0.23
C VAL A 74 -3.24 9.72 0.72
N ASP A 75 -3.36 10.21 1.95
CA ASP A 75 -2.38 11.05 2.66
C ASP A 75 -1.14 10.28 3.15
N GLY A 76 -1.03 8.98 2.84
CA GLY A 76 0.19 8.19 3.05
C GLY A 76 0.14 7.15 4.15
N LEU A 77 -0.99 6.95 4.85
CA LEU A 77 -1.13 5.81 5.78
C LEU A 77 -1.34 4.50 5.01
N ARG A 78 -0.25 3.97 4.48
CA ARG A 78 -0.17 2.75 3.67
C ARG A 78 1.23 2.13 3.74
N GLY A 79 1.36 0.85 3.40
CA GLY A 79 2.64 0.18 3.23
C GLY A 79 2.50 -1.25 2.74
N SER A 80 3.54 -1.79 2.13
CA SER A 80 3.54 -3.17 1.63
C SER A 80 3.62 -4.23 2.72
N LEU A 81 2.97 -5.37 2.47
CA LEU A 81 3.03 -6.59 3.28
C LEU A 81 3.41 -7.77 2.38
N VAL A 82 4.57 -8.37 2.59
CA VAL A 82 5.01 -9.56 1.86
C VAL A 82 4.96 -10.78 2.77
N ILE A 83 4.22 -11.80 2.31
CA ILE A 83 4.19 -13.12 2.94
C ILE A 83 4.94 -14.08 2.03
N PHE A 84 6.15 -14.45 2.43
CA PHE A 84 7.02 -15.33 1.67
C PHE A 84 6.52 -16.77 1.75
N ASN A 85 6.60 -17.49 0.63
CA ASN A 85 6.44 -18.94 0.61
C ASN A 85 7.83 -19.59 0.81
N PRO A 86 8.09 -20.27 1.95
CA PRO A 86 9.36 -20.96 2.16
C PRO A 86 9.62 -22.08 1.14
N ALA A 87 8.56 -22.65 0.55
CA ALA A 87 8.61 -23.65 -0.50
C ALA A 87 8.61 -23.05 -1.92
N ASN A 88 8.89 -21.75 -2.06
CA ASN A 88 8.97 -21.09 -3.36
C ASN A 88 10.01 -21.74 -4.28
N THR A 89 9.60 -22.13 -5.49
CA THR A 89 10.46 -22.76 -6.50
C THR A 89 10.96 -21.80 -7.57
N PHE A 90 10.48 -20.54 -7.59
CA PHE A 90 10.97 -19.54 -8.54
C PHE A 90 12.44 -19.22 -8.28
N ASN A 91 13.27 -19.38 -9.31
CA ASN A 91 14.70 -19.09 -9.27
C ASN A 91 14.95 -17.63 -9.65
N TYR A 92 15.04 -16.75 -8.65
CA TYR A 92 15.49 -15.37 -8.79
C TYR A 92 16.61 -15.09 -7.79
N GLN A 93 17.61 -14.31 -8.20
CA GLN A 93 18.77 -13.95 -7.37
C GLN A 93 18.54 -12.68 -6.56
N PHE A 94 17.55 -11.87 -6.95
CA PHE A 94 17.21 -10.62 -6.27
C PHE A 94 15.70 -10.39 -6.29
N GLN A 95 15.19 -9.76 -5.23
CA GLN A 95 13.81 -9.27 -5.23
C GLN A 95 13.71 -7.88 -4.61
N SER A 96 12.78 -7.08 -5.11
CA SER A 96 12.49 -5.75 -4.58
C SER A 96 11.01 -5.42 -4.65
N LEU A 97 10.56 -4.53 -3.78
CA LEU A 97 9.23 -3.92 -3.81
C LEU A 97 9.24 -2.68 -4.71
N VAL A 98 8.16 -2.54 -5.47
CA VAL A 98 7.86 -1.38 -6.30
C VAL A 98 6.48 -0.91 -5.91
N GLU A 99 6.42 0.01 -4.97
CA GLU A 99 5.20 0.69 -4.55
C GLU A 99 4.96 1.87 -5.49
N VAL A 100 3.77 1.93 -6.07
CA VAL A 100 3.37 3.01 -6.96
C VAL A 100 2.06 3.61 -6.48
N TYR A 101 2.00 4.94 -6.40
CA TYR A 101 0.80 5.64 -5.95
C TYR A 101 0.76 7.06 -6.51
N ASP A 102 -0.45 7.59 -6.66
CA ASP A 102 -0.66 9.00 -6.92
C ASP A 102 -0.43 9.85 -5.65
N TRP A 103 -0.14 11.12 -5.86
CA TRP A 103 0.10 12.06 -4.78
C TRP A 103 -0.54 13.40 -5.07
N TYR A 104 -1.20 13.90 -4.03
CA TYR A 104 -1.89 15.17 -4.03
C TYR A 104 -1.15 16.13 -3.09
N HIS A 105 -0.94 17.39 -3.52
CA HIS A 105 -0.35 18.40 -2.64
C HIS A 105 -1.35 18.97 -1.62
N SER A 106 -2.64 18.77 -1.86
CA SER A 106 -3.69 19.08 -0.90
C SER A 106 -4.05 17.82 -0.10
N PRO A 107 -4.27 17.92 1.23
CA PRO A 107 -4.77 16.81 2.02
C PRO A 107 -6.07 16.24 1.43
N SER A 108 -6.22 14.92 1.45
CA SER A 108 -7.37 14.23 0.87
C SER A 108 -8.70 14.68 1.47
N SER A 109 -8.68 15.07 2.75
CA SER A 109 -9.83 15.66 3.45
C SER A 109 -10.34 16.97 2.82
N ALA A 110 -9.46 17.77 2.21
CA ALA A 110 -9.83 18.99 1.51
C ALA A 110 -10.35 18.72 0.09
N LEU A 111 -9.89 17.62 -0.54
CA LEU A 111 -10.32 17.21 -1.87
C LEU A 111 -11.67 16.48 -1.86
N LEU A 112 -11.95 15.75 -0.78
CA LEU A 112 -13.13 14.89 -0.65
C LEU A 112 -14.47 15.60 -0.93
N PRO A 113 -14.75 16.82 -0.42
CA PRO A 113 -16.00 17.51 -0.74
C PRO A 113 -16.17 17.79 -2.24
N GLY A 114 -15.07 18.15 -2.92
CA GLY A 114 -15.07 18.37 -4.37
C GLY A 114 -15.36 17.09 -5.14
N TYR A 115 -14.71 15.98 -4.73
CA TYR A 115 -14.96 14.66 -5.31
C TYR A 115 -16.43 14.24 -5.19
N LEU A 116 -17.02 14.38 -3.99
CA LEU A 116 -18.40 13.97 -3.71
C LEU A 116 -19.47 14.93 -4.26
N ALA A 117 -19.09 16.11 -4.76
CA ALA A 117 -20.03 17.09 -5.30
C ALA A 117 -20.70 16.64 -6.62
N SER A 118 -20.14 15.64 -7.30
CA SER A 118 -20.69 15.06 -8.52
C SER A 118 -21.21 13.64 -8.28
N LEU A 119 -22.33 13.28 -8.90
CA LEU A 119 -22.89 11.92 -8.86
C LEU A 119 -21.95 10.87 -9.48
N THR A 120 -21.07 11.28 -10.39
CA THR A 120 -20.07 10.41 -11.03
C THR A 120 -18.69 10.52 -10.39
N GLY A 121 -18.56 11.30 -9.31
CA GLY A 121 -17.26 11.74 -8.81
C GLY A 121 -16.67 12.87 -9.65
N ASN A 122 -16.08 13.88 -9.01
CA ASN A 122 -15.19 14.83 -9.64
C ASN A 122 -13.76 14.49 -9.23
N GLU A 123 -13.16 13.56 -9.97
CA GLU A 123 -11.83 13.03 -9.66
C GLU A 123 -10.78 14.15 -9.71
N PRO A 124 -10.09 14.46 -8.58
CA PRO A 124 -8.99 15.40 -8.61
C PRO A 124 -7.82 14.82 -9.41
N VAL A 125 -7.13 15.66 -10.17
CA VAL A 125 -5.90 15.25 -10.87
C VAL A 125 -4.73 15.31 -9.89
N PRO A 126 -3.99 14.22 -9.64
CA PRO A 126 -2.82 14.24 -8.77
C PRO A 126 -1.67 15.03 -9.41
N GLU A 127 -0.87 15.71 -8.60
CA GLU A 127 0.29 16.46 -9.09
C GLU A 127 1.48 15.58 -9.47
N SER A 128 1.60 14.38 -8.90
CA SER A 128 2.66 13.44 -9.24
C SER A 128 2.23 11.99 -9.04
N ILE A 129 2.86 11.09 -9.80
CA ILE A 129 2.99 9.67 -9.40
C ILE A 129 4.29 9.52 -8.63
N LEU A 130 4.29 8.70 -7.59
CA LEU A 130 5.45 8.37 -6.79
C LEU A 130 5.77 6.89 -7.00
N LEU A 131 7.08 6.59 -7.12
CA LEU A 131 7.60 5.23 -7.08
C LEU A 131 8.47 5.11 -5.84
N ASN A 132 8.12 4.20 -4.92
CA ASN A 132 8.79 4.04 -3.61
C ASN A 132 8.99 5.38 -2.88
N GLY A 133 7.98 6.26 -2.90
CA GLY A 133 7.99 7.54 -2.20
C GLY A 133 8.66 8.71 -2.92
N VAL A 134 9.21 8.50 -4.13
CA VAL A 134 9.86 9.56 -4.90
C VAL A 134 9.05 9.87 -6.15
N GLY A 135 8.68 11.15 -6.30
CA GLY A 135 7.95 11.72 -7.43
C GLY A 135 8.55 13.05 -7.85
N GLN A 136 7.98 13.68 -8.88
CA GLN A 136 8.52 14.90 -9.47
C GLN A 136 7.40 15.90 -9.74
N PHE A 137 7.62 17.15 -9.35
CA PHE A 137 6.70 18.25 -9.64
C PHE A 137 7.45 19.58 -9.73
N GLY A 138 7.22 20.33 -10.80
CA GLY A 138 7.68 21.72 -10.93
C GLY A 138 9.20 21.94 -10.83
N CYS A 139 10.02 20.93 -11.10
CA CYS A 139 11.47 20.98 -10.95
C CYS A 139 12.21 20.86 -12.28
N ILE A 140 13.39 21.50 -12.36
CA ILE A 140 14.30 21.40 -13.51
C ILE A 140 15.17 20.13 -13.41
N SER A 141 15.59 19.78 -12.19
CA SER A 141 16.37 18.58 -11.89
C SER A 141 15.86 17.96 -10.58
N CYS A 142 15.10 16.88 -10.67
CA CYS A 142 14.64 16.09 -9.53
C CYS A 142 15.34 14.74 -9.47
N PRO A 143 15.53 14.17 -8.26
CA PRO A 143 15.92 12.77 -8.14
C PRO A 143 14.83 11.86 -8.73
N TYR A 144 15.26 10.69 -9.18
CA TYR A 144 14.37 9.58 -9.52
C TYR A 144 14.38 8.57 -8.38
N SER A 145 13.30 7.82 -8.25
CA SER A 145 13.33 6.57 -7.51
C SER A 145 14.34 5.63 -8.15
N LYS A 146 15.18 4.98 -7.32
CA LYS A 146 16.24 4.09 -7.79
C LYS A 146 16.14 2.75 -7.07
N ILE A 147 16.22 1.68 -7.86
CA ILE A 147 16.37 0.31 -7.36
C ILE A 147 17.66 -0.23 -7.97
N GLU A 148 18.68 -0.41 -7.13
CA GLU A 148 19.93 -1.03 -7.55
C GLU A 148 19.75 -2.54 -7.61
N VAL A 149 20.18 -3.14 -8.71
CA VAL A 149 19.99 -4.58 -8.98
C VAL A 149 21.31 -5.23 -9.40
N PRO A 150 21.55 -6.50 -9.04
CA PRO A 150 22.73 -7.21 -9.49
C PRO A 150 22.70 -7.42 -11.01
N GLN A 151 23.87 -7.30 -11.63
CA GLN A 151 24.03 -7.56 -13.06
C GLN A 151 23.78 -9.04 -13.39
N ASN A 152 23.33 -9.31 -14.63
CA ASN A 152 23.16 -10.66 -15.19
C ASN A 152 22.36 -11.61 -14.27
N SER A 153 21.31 -11.10 -13.64
CA SER A 153 20.50 -11.81 -12.65
C SER A 153 19.03 -11.78 -13.01
N VAL A 154 18.30 -12.84 -12.65
CA VAL A 154 16.83 -12.88 -12.67
C VAL A 154 16.31 -12.15 -11.44
N ILE A 155 15.50 -11.12 -11.68
CA ILE A 155 14.99 -10.23 -10.64
C ILE A 155 13.49 -10.43 -10.50
N ARG A 156 13.00 -10.57 -9.26
CA ARG A 156 11.58 -10.52 -8.94
C ARG A 156 11.20 -9.13 -8.44
N LEU A 157 10.42 -8.40 -9.22
CA LEU A 157 9.80 -7.16 -8.79
C LEU A 157 8.40 -7.44 -8.26
N ARG A 158 8.11 -6.92 -7.06
CA ARG A 158 6.80 -7.00 -6.41
C ARG A 158 6.13 -5.64 -6.56
N VAL A 159 5.36 -5.48 -7.63
CA VAL A 159 4.69 -4.23 -7.95
C VAL A 159 3.35 -4.15 -7.21
N VAL A 160 3.13 -3.04 -6.50
CA VAL A 160 1.88 -2.77 -5.76
C VAL A 160 1.38 -1.38 -6.15
N ASN A 161 0.20 -1.31 -6.78
CA ASN A 161 -0.50 -0.05 -6.96
C ASN A 161 -1.30 0.27 -5.70
N GLN A 162 -0.96 1.38 -5.05
CA GLN A 162 -1.61 1.91 -3.85
C GLN A 162 -2.22 3.30 -4.11
N ALA A 163 -2.41 3.66 -5.39
CA ALA A 163 -3.01 4.91 -5.80
C ALA A 163 -4.47 5.01 -5.34
N ALA A 164 -4.93 6.23 -5.08
CA ALA A 164 -6.31 6.54 -4.79
C ALA A 164 -7.21 6.36 -6.02
N MET A 165 -6.73 6.85 -7.17
CA MET A 165 -7.50 6.88 -8.42
C MET A 165 -6.69 6.45 -9.65
N ALA A 166 -5.38 6.75 -9.67
CA ALA A 166 -4.59 6.53 -10.88
C ALA A 166 -4.51 5.05 -11.31
N ILE A 167 -4.84 4.82 -12.59
CA ILE A 167 -4.56 3.56 -13.29
C ILE A 167 -3.16 3.67 -13.90
N ILE A 168 -2.27 2.76 -13.51
CA ILE A 168 -0.84 2.86 -13.83
C ILE A 168 -0.42 1.71 -14.72
N SER A 169 0.23 2.04 -15.84
CA SER A 169 0.95 1.08 -16.69
C SER A 169 2.42 1.02 -16.27
N PHE A 170 2.92 -0.17 -15.96
CA PHE A 170 4.30 -0.39 -15.55
C PHE A 170 5.12 -1.05 -16.66
N SER A 171 6.30 -0.51 -16.94
CA SER A 171 7.24 -1.06 -17.92
C SER A 171 8.68 -0.74 -17.53
N ILE A 172 9.63 -1.49 -18.09
CA ILE A 172 11.08 -1.25 -17.92
C ILE A 172 11.69 -1.28 -19.31
N ASP A 173 12.27 -0.15 -19.72
CA ASP A 173 12.85 -0.01 -21.05
C ASP A 173 13.93 -1.05 -21.31
N GLY A 174 13.85 -1.73 -22.46
CA GLY A 174 14.81 -2.76 -22.85
C GLY A 174 14.59 -4.13 -22.21
N PHE A 175 13.57 -4.32 -21.38
CA PHE A 175 13.26 -5.60 -20.74
C PHE A 175 11.84 -6.07 -21.02
N GLN A 176 11.67 -7.38 -21.19
CA GLN A 176 10.36 -8.02 -21.18
C GLN A 176 10.04 -8.50 -19.76
N LEU A 177 8.83 -8.23 -19.31
CA LEU A 177 8.36 -8.63 -17.99
C LEU A 177 7.56 -9.94 -18.07
N THR A 178 7.94 -10.91 -17.25
CA THR A 178 7.15 -12.14 -17.06
C THR A 178 6.29 -12.00 -15.81
N VAL A 179 4.97 -12.10 -15.98
CA VAL A 179 4.01 -12.15 -14.86
C VAL A 179 3.96 -13.58 -14.33
N ILE A 180 4.11 -13.75 -13.03
CA ILE A 180 4.18 -15.05 -12.32
C ILE A 180 3.25 -15.12 -11.13
#